data_AF-A0A938U6D5-F1
#
_entry.id   AF-A0A938U6D5-F1
#
_cell.length_a   1.000
_cell.length_b   1.000
_cell.length_c   1.000
_cell.angle_alpha   90.00
_cell.angle_beta   90.00
_cell.angle_gamma   90.00
#
_symmetry.space_group_name_H-M   'P 1'
#
loop_
_entity.id
_entity.type
_entity.pdbx_description
1 polymer ?
#
loop_
_entity_poly.entity_id
_entity_poly.type
_entity_poly.pdbx_seq_one_letter_code
_entity_poly.pdbx_strand_id
1 'polypeptide(L)'
;MENFRHNLSPVEVKRFLRLLEDYSEHLMVVYCLKTSHPCPQCGSPHTCGGAAVGLYSSRFDKITHELRVCLQCGFKRVTNVLTVERM
;
A
#
# COMPACT_ATOMS: atom_id res chain seq x y z
N MET A 1 3.26 3.95 18.99
CA MET A 1 3.18 3.06 17.81
C MET A 1 1.74 3.12 17.33
N GLU A 2 1.48 3.79 16.21
CA GLU A 2 0.14 3.69 15.61
C GLU A 2 -0.09 2.25 15.14
N ASN A 3 -1.19 1.66 15.55
CA ASN A 3 -1.59 0.32 15.15
C ASN A 3 -1.76 0.30 13.63
N PHE A 4 -1.05 -0.60 12.94
CA PHE A 4 -1.24 -0.89 11.52
C PHE A 4 -2.72 -1.07 11.22
N ARG A 5 -3.32 -0.15 10.45
CA ARG A 5 -4.77 -0.12 10.22
C ARG A 5 -5.12 -1.01 9.04
N HIS A 6 -5.99 -2.00 9.24
CA HIS A 6 -6.45 -2.85 8.14
C HIS A 6 -7.89 -3.35 8.33
N ASN A 7 -8.55 -3.66 7.21
CA ASN A 7 -9.84 -4.36 7.17
C ASN A 7 -9.78 -5.65 6.32
N LEU A 8 -8.57 -6.13 6.05
CA LEU A 8 -8.28 -7.39 5.39
C LEU A 8 -8.30 -8.54 6.41
N SER A 9 -8.67 -9.74 5.95
CA SER A 9 -8.46 -10.96 6.71
C SER A 9 -6.95 -11.27 6.86
N PRO A 10 -6.53 -12.06 7.86
CA PRO A 10 -5.10 -12.38 8.05
C PRO A 10 -4.42 -12.98 6.82
N VAL A 11 -5.14 -13.78 6.03
CA VAL A 11 -4.63 -14.38 4.78
C VAL A 11 -4.41 -13.31 3.71
N GLU A 12 -5.35 -12.37 3.60
CA GLU A 12 -5.27 -11.26 2.66
C GLU A 12 -4.15 -10.28 3.02
N VAL A 13 -3.95 -9.98 4.31
CA VAL A 13 -2.82 -9.16 4.78
C VAL A 13 -1.48 -9.81 4.40
N LYS A 14 -1.32 -11.10 4.68
CA LYS A 14 -0.08 -11.83 4.30
C LYS A 14 0.16 -11.80 2.80
N ARG A 15 -0.90 -11.99 1.99
CA ARG A 15 -0.79 -11.95 0.52
C ARG A 15 -0.44 -10.55 0.02
N PHE A 16 -1.05 -9.52 0.59
CA PHE A 16 -0.75 -8.12 0.29
C PHE A 16 0.72 -7.79 0.56
N LEU A 17 1.22 -8.14 1.75
CA LEU A 17 2.60 -7.87 2.14
C LEU A 17 3.61 -8.63 1.27
N ARG A 18 3.35 -9.90 0.94
CA ARG A 18 4.18 -10.67 0.00
C ARG A 18 4.24 -10.04 -1.39
N LEU A 19 3.13 -9.51 -1.89
CA LEU A 19 3.10 -8.84 -3.19
C LEU A 19 3.92 -7.54 -3.23
N LEU A 20 4.23 -6.97 -2.07
CA LEU A 20 5.01 -5.73 -1.92
C LEU A 20 6.41 -5.96 -1.34
N GLU A 21 6.86 -7.21 -1.24
CA GLU A 21 8.15 -7.56 -0.64
C GLU A 21 9.33 -6.86 -1.33
N ASP A 22 9.24 -6.66 -2.64
CA ASP A 22 10.20 -5.92 -3.46
C ASP A 22 10.31 -4.43 -3.12
N TYR A 23 9.34 -3.86 -2.40
CA TYR A 23 9.39 -2.48 -1.93
C TYR A 23 9.79 -2.34 -0.46
N SER A 24 9.99 -3.47 0.25
CA SER A 24 10.21 -3.47 1.71
C SER A 24 11.50 -2.74 2.14
N GLU A 25 12.50 -2.66 1.26
CA GLU A 25 13.75 -1.94 1.51
C GLU A 25 13.61 -0.41 1.41
N HIS A 26 12.52 0.08 0.82
CA HIS A 26 12.31 1.51 0.56
C HIS A 26 11.07 2.06 1.25
N LEU A 27 10.06 1.24 1.50
CA LEU A 27 8.73 1.64 1.94
C LEU A 27 8.33 0.92 3.23
N MET A 28 7.82 1.70 4.19
CA MET A 28 7.11 1.19 5.36
C MET A 28 5.61 1.33 5.14
N VAL A 29 4.89 0.22 5.05
CA VAL A 29 3.42 0.22 4.90
C VAL A 29 2.75 0.58 6.22
N VAL A 30 1.89 1.60 6.20
CA VAL A 30 1.19 2.12 7.40
C VAL A 30 -0.22 1.56 7.52
N TYR A 31 -0.92 1.39 6.41
CA TYR A 31 -2.25 0.77 6.38
C TYR A 31 -2.53 0.06 5.07
N CYS A 32 -3.47 -0.89 5.11
CA CYS A 32 -4.05 -1.50 3.91
C CYS A 32 -5.54 -1.76 4.09
N LEU A 33 -6.35 -1.42 3.09
CA LEU A 33 -7.81 -1.48 3.13
C LEU A 33 -8.34 -2.05 1.81
N LYS A 34 -9.43 -2.81 1.86
CA LYS A 34 -10.15 -3.23 0.65
C LYS A 34 -10.75 -2.02 -0.06
N THR A 35 -10.62 -1.98 -1.38
CA THR A 35 -11.18 -0.93 -2.22
C THR A 35 -12.26 -1.49 -3.12
N SER A 36 -13.28 -0.69 -3.44
CA SER A 36 -14.36 -1.08 -4.36
C SER A 36 -13.96 -1.01 -5.84
N HIS A 37 -12.78 -0.46 -6.17
CA HIS A 37 -12.34 -0.30 -7.55
C HIS A 37 -11.83 -1.61 -8.15
N PRO A 38 -12.40 -2.11 -9.26
CA PRO A 38 -11.95 -3.35 -9.88
C PRO A 38 -10.49 -3.25 -10.33
N CYS A 39 -9.81 -4.40 -10.40
CA CYS A 39 -8.43 -4.46 -10.87
C CYS A 39 -8.35 -4.02 -12.34
N PRO A 40 -7.45 -3.10 -12.72
CA PRO A 40 -7.31 -2.68 -14.11
C PRO A 40 -6.76 -3.79 -15.03
N GLN A 41 -6.11 -4.81 -14.48
CA GLN A 41 -5.52 -5.90 -15.25
C GLN A 41 -6.44 -7.12 -15.42
N CYS A 42 -7.17 -7.51 -14.37
CA CYS A 42 -8.00 -8.73 -14.40
C CYS A 42 -9.49 -8.50 -14.09
N GLY A 43 -9.92 -7.27 -13.83
CA GLY A 43 -11.31 -6.94 -13.49
C GLY A 43 -11.77 -7.40 -12.10
N SER A 44 -10.94 -8.13 -11.34
CA SER A 44 -11.31 -8.68 -10.04
C SER A 44 -11.68 -7.57 -9.03
N PRO A 45 -12.71 -7.79 -8.19
CA PRO A 45 -13.05 -6.87 -7.09
C PRO A 45 -12.11 -7.01 -5.88
N HIS A 46 -11.18 -7.96 -5.88
CA HIS A 46 -10.24 -8.18 -4.78
C HIS A 46 -9.03 -7.24 -4.86
N THR A 47 -9.29 -5.95 -4.80
CA THR A 47 -8.27 -4.90 -4.78
C THR A 47 -8.16 -4.30 -3.39
N CYS A 48 -6.94 -3.90 -3.06
CA CYS A 48 -6.60 -3.26 -1.80
C CYS A 48 -5.85 -1.96 -2.09
N GLY A 49 -6.24 -0.92 -1.40
CA GLY A 49 -5.51 0.33 -1.29
C GLY A 49 -4.64 0.29 -0.04
N GLY A 50 -3.47 0.90 -0.09
CA GLY A 50 -2.63 1.07 1.09
C GLY A 50 -1.89 2.39 1.03
N ALA A 51 -1.26 2.75 2.13
CA ALA A 51 -0.32 3.85 2.17
C ALA A 51 1.00 3.39 2.75
N ALA A 52 2.07 3.99 2.25
CA ALA A 52 3.40 3.79 2.75
C ALA A 52 4.16 5.11 2.92
N VAL A 53 5.15 5.03 3.79
CA VAL A 53 6.13 6.08 4.09
C VAL A 53 7.48 5.62 3.53
N GLY A 54 8.16 6.49 2.79
CA GLY A 54 9.51 6.22 2.33
C GLY A 54 10.49 6.24 3.50
N LEU A 55 11.31 5.20 3.62
CA LEU A 55 12.32 5.08 4.69
C LEU A 55 13.40 6.16 4.62
N TYR A 56 13.58 6.77 3.45
CA TYR A 56 14.52 7.86 3.21
C TYR A 56 13.86 9.25 3.30
N SER A 57 12.60 9.33 3.75
CA SER A 57 11.92 10.60 3.99
C SER A 57 12.49 11.28 5.23
N SER A 58 12.64 12.62 5.17
CA SER A 58 13.00 13.42 6.35
C SER A 58 11.92 13.40 7.44
N ARG A 59 10.71 12.97 7.06
CA ARG A 59 9.50 12.96 7.86
C ARG A 59 8.77 11.63 7.74
N PHE A 60 8.80 10.85 8.81
CA PHE A 60 8.13 9.54 8.89
C PHE A 60 6.63 9.65 9.21
N ASP A 61 6.17 10.84 9.55
CA ASP A 61 4.77 11.18 9.87
C ASP A 61 3.91 11.44 8.62
N LYS A 62 4.51 11.49 7.42
CA LYS A 62 3.81 11.79 6.18
C LYS A 62 3.76 10.61 5.23
N ILE A 63 2.55 10.28 4.79
CA ILE A 63 2.32 9.37 3.69
C ILE A 63 2.97 9.98 2.44
N THR A 64 3.88 9.22 1.85
CA THR A 64 4.60 9.62 0.62
C THR A 64 4.18 8.76 -0.57
N HIS A 65 3.56 7.60 -0.32
CA HIS A 65 3.19 6.66 -1.36
C HIS A 65 1.79 6.11 -1.14
N GLU A 66 1.01 6.09 -2.21
CA GLU A 66 -0.23 5.34 -2.31
C GLU A 66 0.03 4.01 -3.03
N LEU A 67 -0.50 2.95 -2.45
CA LEU A 67 -0.38 1.58 -2.94
C LEU A 67 -1.74 1.12 -3.44
N ARG A 68 -1.75 0.44 -4.59
CA ARG A 68 -2.91 -0.29 -5.08
C ARG A 68 -2.48 -1.68 -5.50
N VAL A 69 -3.04 -2.70 -4.88
CA VAL A 69 -2.66 -4.11 -5.09
C VAL A 69 -3.90 -4.95 -5.37
N CYS A 70 -3.83 -5.85 -6.35
CA CYS A 70 -4.84 -6.88 -6.57
C CYS A 70 -4.38 -8.20 -5.96
N LEU A 71 -5.16 -8.70 -5.00
CA LEU A 71 -4.84 -9.97 -4.33
C LEU A 71 -5.06 -11.19 -5.23
N GLN A 72 -5.76 -11.04 -6.36
CA GLN A 72 -6.06 -12.15 -7.27
C GLN A 72 -4.93 -12.37 -8.29
N CYS A 73 -4.60 -11.35 -9.08
CA CYS A 73 -3.61 -11.46 -10.17
C CYS A 73 -2.22 -10.92 -9.82
N GLY A 74 -2.04 -10.32 -8.64
CA GLY A 74 -0.76 -9.74 -8.23
C GLY A 74 -0.44 -8.37 -8.84
N PHE A 75 -1.37 -7.76 -9.60
CA PHE A 75 -1.22 -6.38 -10.05
C PHE A 75 -0.88 -5.47 -8.87
N LYS A 76 0.14 -4.63 -9.02
CA LYS A 76 0.51 -3.63 -8.02
C LYS A 76 0.90 -2.33 -8.69
N ARG A 77 0.51 -1.22 -8.07
CA ARG A 77 0.85 0.14 -8.48
C ARG A 77 1.23 0.93 -7.24
N VAL A 78 2.40 1.54 -7.30
CA VAL A 78 2.89 2.47 -6.29
C VAL A 78 2.90 3.85 -6.93
N THR A 79 2.23 4.81 -6.30
CA THR A 79 2.18 6.19 -6.79
C THR A 79 2.75 7.11 -5.73
N ASN A 80 3.70 7.95 -6.10
CA ASN A 80 4.22 8.97 -5.20
C ASN A 80 3.15 10.02 -4.97
N VAL A 81 2.83 10.25 -3.71
CA VAL A 81 2.02 11.38 -3.29
C VAL A 81 2.98 12.55 -3.11
N LEU A 82 2.88 13.56 -3.98
CA LEU A 82 3.58 14.83 -3.80
C LEU A 82 3.08 15.49 -2.52
N THR A 83 3.71 15.18 -1.40
CA THR A 83 3.61 15.99 -0.20
C THR A 83 4.55 17.17 -0.43
N VAL A 84 3.98 18.35 -0.71
CA VAL A 84 4.75 19.60 -0.69
C VAL A 84 5.20 19.81 0.75
N GLU A 85 6.40 19.37 1.07
CA GLU A 85 7.04 19.72 2.32
C GLU A 85 7.43 21.20 2.22
N ARG A 86 6.87 22.05 3.09
CA ARG A 86 7.45 23.38 3.32
C ARG A 86 8.90 23.16 3.72
N MET A 87 9.82 23.54 2.83
CA MET A 87 11.26 23.67 3.10
C MET A 87 11.50 24.68 4.22
#